data_AF-A0A9R0ZZC0-F1
#
_entry.id   AF-A0A9R0ZZC0-F1
#
_cell.length_a   1.000
_cell.length_b   1.000
_cell.length_c   1.000
_cell.angle_alpha   90.00
_cell.angle_beta   90.00
_cell.angle_gamma   90.00
#
_symmetry.space_group_name_H-M   'P 1'
#
loop_
_entity.id
_entity.type
_entity.pdbx_description
1 polymer ?
#
loop_
_entity_poly.entity_id
_entity_poly.type
_entity_poly.pdbx_seq_one_letter_code
_entity_poly.pdbx_strand_id
1 'polypeptide(L)'
;MAMLQHQNQGAAAPMTTTGGGLRAMDLYEKLEKVGEGTYGKVYKAREKATGRIVALKKTRLPEDDEGVPPTALREVSLLRMLSQDPHVVRLLDLKQGQNKEGQTILYLVFEYMDTDLKKFIRGHRQNHEKIPAHTVKIADLGLSRAFTVPLKKYTHEILTLWYRAPEVLLGATHYSTPVDMWSVGCIFAELITTTALFPGDSEVQQLLHIFKLLGTPNEDVWPGVGKLPNWHEYPQWNVSKLSSVIPSLDADGIDLLEKMLQYEPAKRISAKKAMEHPYFDDVDKALY
;
A
#
# COMPACT_ATOMS: atom_id res chain seq x y z
N MET A 1 1.56 1.19 1.27
CA MET A 1 2.53 1.48 2.36
C MET A 1 2.05 0.73 3.59
N ALA A 2 2.88 -0.13 4.20
CA ALA A 2 2.47 -0.97 5.33
C ALA A 2 2.83 -0.30 6.67
N MET A 3 2.04 -0.54 7.74
CA MET A 3 2.16 0.12 9.06
C MET A 3 2.30 -0.93 10.19
N LEU A 4 2.97 -0.59 11.31
CA LEU A 4 3.24 -1.48 12.47
C LEU A 4 2.64 -0.89 13.77
N GLN A 5 2.26 -1.73 14.74
CA GLN A 5 1.60 -1.33 16.00
C GLN A 5 2.34 -1.84 17.26
N HIS A 6 2.47 -1.02 18.31
CA HIS A 6 2.81 -1.49 19.66
C HIS A 6 1.53 -1.67 20.51
N GLN A 7 1.31 -2.86 21.09
CA GLN A 7 0.12 -3.13 21.91
C GLN A 7 0.30 -2.65 23.36
N ASN A 8 -0.74 -1.97 23.87
CA ASN A 8 -1.06 -1.91 25.29
C ASN A 8 -2.55 -2.32 25.43
N GLN A 9 -2.84 -3.36 26.21
CA GLN A 9 -4.17 -3.96 26.34
C GLN A 9 -5.04 -3.21 27.35
N GLY A 10 -6.29 -2.92 26.98
CA GLY A 10 -7.34 -2.37 27.86
C GLY A 10 -8.69 -2.29 27.13
N ALA A 11 -9.72 -2.92 27.70
CA ALA A 11 -10.99 -3.33 27.09
C ALA A 11 -12.04 -2.23 26.80
N ALA A 12 -13.01 -2.52 25.92
CA ALA A 12 -14.47 -2.60 26.21
C ALA A 12 -15.33 -2.62 24.92
N ALA A 13 -16.45 -3.36 24.96
CA ALA A 13 -17.41 -3.54 23.87
C ALA A 13 -18.34 -2.33 23.65
N PRO A 14 -18.88 -2.07 22.43
CA PRO A 14 -19.72 -0.89 22.20
C PRO A 14 -21.21 -1.16 22.47
N MET A 15 -21.81 -0.27 23.26
CA MET A 15 -23.26 -0.10 23.40
C MET A 15 -23.81 0.73 22.23
N THR A 16 -24.97 0.33 21.72
CA THR A 16 -25.73 0.99 20.66
C THR A 16 -26.58 2.15 21.21
N THR A 17 -26.45 3.35 20.65
CA THR A 17 -27.47 4.43 20.75
C THR A 17 -27.52 5.31 19.50
N THR A 18 -28.65 5.20 18.80
CA THR A 18 -29.46 6.21 18.09
C THR A 18 -28.91 7.63 17.81
N GLY A 19 -28.83 7.97 16.52
CA GLY A 19 -29.80 8.92 15.93
C GLY A 19 -29.56 10.44 15.98
N GLY A 20 -28.40 10.93 16.40
CA GLY A 20 -28.02 12.35 16.26
C GLY A 20 -26.55 12.46 15.87
N GLY A 21 -26.25 12.88 14.64
CA GLY A 21 -24.89 12.93 14.11
C GLY A 21 -24.03 13.97 14.80
N LEU A 22 -23.44 13.62 15.95
CA LEU A 22 -22.42 14.42 16.63
C LEU A 22 -21.27 14.72 15.66
N ARG A 23 -20.84 15.98 15.59
CA ARG A 23 -19.80 16.41 14.66
C ARG A 23 -18.47 15.79 15.10
N ALA A 24 -17.60 15.48 14.14
CA ALA A 24 -16.29 14.87 14.43
C ALA A 24 -15.49 15.65 15.50
N MET A 25 -15.51 16.98 15.45
CA MET A 25 -14.75 17.84 16.37
C MET A 25 -15.32 17.86 17.81
N ASP A 26 -16.58 17.46 17.98
CA ASP A 26 -17.21 17.36 19.30
C ASP A 26 -16.74 16.08 20.00
N LEU A 27 -16.54 15.00 19.23
CA LEU A 27 -16.20 13.66 19.72
C LEU A 27 -14.70 13.41 19.88
N TYR A 28 -13.86 14.07 19.07
CA TYR A 28 -12.42 13.82 19.03
C TYR A 28 -11.62 15.06 19.40
N GLU A 29 -10.63 14.86 20.27
CA GLU A 29 -9.57 15.82 20.54
C GLU A 29 -8.41 15.58 19.56
N LYS A 30 -8.09 16.58 18.75
CA LYS A 30 -7.01 16.50 17.77
C LYS A 30 -5.67 16.75 18.48
N LEU A 31 -4.74 15.79 18.39
CA LEU A 31 -3.45 15.87 19.06
C LEU A 31 -2.37 16.45 18.14
N GLU A 32 -1.93 15.68 17.16
CA GLU A 32 -0.83 16.05 16.26
C GLU A 32 -1.14 15.66 14.81
N LYS A 33 -0.48 16.33 13.86
CA LYS A 33 -0.55 15.97 12.45
C LYS A 33 0.48 14.90 12.16
N VAL A 34 0.03 13.74 11.69
CA VAL A 34 0.90 12.57 11.44
C VAL A 34 1.21 12.38 9.96
N GLY A 35 0.42 12.95 9.06
CA GLY A 35 0.66 12.87 7.62
C GLY A 35 -0.11 13.90 6.81
N GLU A 36 0.38 14.16 5.61
CA GLU A 36 -0.31 14.89 4.54
C GLU A 36 0.05 14.22 3.22
N GLY A 37 -0.97 13.90 2.42
CA GLY A 37 -0.81 13.30 1.10
C GLY A 37 -1.85 13.85 0.13
N THR A 38 -1.87 13.30 -1.08
CA THR A 38 -2.76 13.73 -2.18
C THR A 38 -4.24 13.75 -1.76
N TYR A 39 -4.66 12.83 -0.89
CA TYR A 39 -6.05 12.66 -0.47
C TYR A 39 -6.42 13.43 0.81
N GLY A 40 -5.49 14.21 1.37
CA GLY A 40 -5.75 15.09 2.51
C GLY A 40 -4.79 14.93 3.68
N LYS A 41 -5.22 15.44 4.84
CA LYS A 41 -4.42 15.51 6.06
C LYS A 41 -4.86 14.43 7.03
N VAL A 42 -3.89 13.73 7.61
CA VAL A 42 -4.11 12.71 8.64
C VAL A 42 -3.62 13.24 9.98
N TYR A 43 -4.46 13.09 11.00
CA TYR A 43 -4.17 13.55 12.35
C TYR A 43 -4.30 12.39 13.34
N LYS A 44 -3.40 12.35 14.31
CA LYS A 44 -3.60 11.57 15.53
C LYS A 44 -4.61 12.32 16.38
N ALA A 45 -5.61 11.60 16.87
CA ALA A 45 -6.64 12.16 17.72
C ALA A 45 -6.97 11.21 18.86
N ARG A 46 -7.57 11.75 19.91
CA ARG A 46 -8.09 11.01 21.05
C ARG A 46 -9.62 11.10 21.03
N GLU A 47 -10.28 9.95 21.07
CA GLU A 47 -11.72 9.89 21.29
C GLU A 47 -12.03 10.33 22.73
N LYS A 48 -12.83 11.37 22.91
CA LYS A 48 -13.08 11.96 24.23
C LYS A 48 -13.82 11.02 25.17
N ALA A 49 -14.73 10.20 24.64
CA ALA A 49 -15.56 9.29 25.44
C ALA A 49 -14.76 8.10 26.01
N THR A 50 -13.81 7.57 25.25
CA THR A 50 -13.10 6.32 25.58
C THR A 50 -11.62 6.54 25.92
N GLY A 51 -11.07 7.70 25.58
CA GLY A 51 -9.64 7.97 25.64
C GLY A 51 -8.82 7.28 24.54
N ARG A 52 -9.46 6.53 23.63
CA ARG A 52 -8.79 5.76 22.57
C ARG A 52 -8.06 6.65 21.58
N ILE A 53 -6.85 6.25 21.21
CA ILE A 53 -6.08 6.92 20.14
C ILE A 53 -6.53 6.40 18.76
N VAL A 54 -6.78 7.32 17.84
CA VAL A 54 -7.26 7.05 16.48
C VAL A 54 -6.51 7.90 15.45
N ALA A 55 -6.55 7.48 14.18
CA ALA A 55 -6.10 8.27 13.05
C ALA A 55 -7.31 8.87 12.32
N LEU A 56 -7.40 10.20 12.25
CA LEU A 56 -8.44 10.94 11.52
C LEU A 56 -7.91 11.37 10.16
N LYS A 57 -8.40 10.74 9.08
CA LYS A 57 -8.14 11.17 7.71
C LYS A 57 -9.25 12.14 7.28
N LYS A 58 -8.86 13.37 6.98
CA LYS A 58 -9.77 14.42 6.52
C LYS A 58 -9.86 14.38 4.99
N THR A 59 -11.03 14.05 4.46
CA THR A 59 -11.30 14.06 3.01
C THR A 59 -12.18 15.26 2.67
N ARG A 60 -11.80 16.00 1.62
CA ARG A 60 -12.63 17.08 1.08
C ARG A 60 -13.70 16.46 0.18
N LEU A 61 -14.94 16.89 0.36
CA LEU A 61 -16.01 16.58 -0.58
C LEU A 61 -16.07 17.74 -1.59
N PRO A 62 -16.24 17.47 -2.89
CA PRO A 62 -16.61 18.50 -3.86
C PRO A 62 -17.89 19.21 -3.40
N GLU A 63 -18.00 20.50 -3.69
CA GLU A 63 -19.25 21.23 -3.55
C GLU A 63 -20.06 21.05 -4.84
N ASP A 64 -20.65 19.87 -4.99
CA ASP A 64 -21.74 19.65 -5.93
C ASP A 64 -23.05 19.42 -5.16
N ASP A 65 -24.19 19.78 -5.76
CA ASP A 65 -25.53 19.54 -5.20
C ASP A 65 -25.82 18.02 -5.00
N GLU A 66 -24.91 17.14 -5.42
CA GLU A 66 -25.02 15.68 -5.35
C GLU A 66 -24.51 15.08 -4.02
N GLY A 67 -23.93 15.88 -3.12
CA GLY A 67 -23.56 15.43 -1.78
C GLY A 67 -22.24 14.65 -1.71
N VAL A 68 -22.24 13.43 -1.16
CA VAL A 68 -21.00 12.63 -1.02
C VAL A 68 -20.71 11.92 -2.35
N PRO A 69 -19.52 12.11 -2.96
CA PRO A 69 -19.20 11.47 -4.24
C PRO A 69 -19.35 9.95 -4.19
N PRO A 70 -19.93 9.31 -5.23
CA PRO A 70 -20.03 7.86 -5.32
C PRO A 70 -18.68 7.14 -5.20
N THR A 71 -17.59 7.82 -5.60
CA THR A 71 -16.21 7.33 -5.43
C THR A 71 -15.81 7.21 -3.96
N ALA A 72 -16.14 8.21 -3.14
CA ALA A 72 -15.89 8.19 -1.70
C ALA A 72 -16.74 7.13 -1.00
N LEU A 73 -18.01 6.97 -1.39
CA LEU A 73 -18.88 5.91 -0.86
C LEU A 73 -18.35 4.51 -1.20
N ARG A 74 -17.81 4.33 -2.39
CA ARG A 74 -17.17 3.06 -2.80
C ARG A 74 -15.93 2.76 -1.97
N GLU A 75 -15.05 3.75 -1.76
CA GLU A 75 -13.86 3.61 -0.91
C GLU A 75 -14.25 3.21 0.52
N VAL A 76 -15.21 3.92 1.13
CA VAL A 76 -15.75 3.62 2.46
C VAL A 76 -16.34 2.22 2.54
N SER A 77 -17.09 1.80 1.50
CA SER A 77 -17.71 0.47 1.47
C SER A 77 -16.66 -0.64 1.42
N LEU A 78 -15.64 -0.50 0.56
CA LEU A 78 -14.54 -1.45 0.47
C LEU A 78 -13.73 -1.50 1.76
N LEU A 79 -13.41 -0.35 2.33
CA LEU A 79 -12.72 -0.26 3.61
C LEU A 79 -13.52 -0.94 4.73
N ARG A 80 -14.85 -0.76 4.77
CA ARG A 80 -15.71 -1.47 5.73
C ARG A 80 -15.75 -2.98 5.50
N MET A 81 -15.75 -3.44 4.25
CA MET A 81 -15.71 -4.87 3.94
C MET A 81 -14.37 -5.51 4.35
N LEU A 82 -13.27 -4.79 4.14
CA LEU A 82 -11.91 -5.28 4.42
C LEU A 82 -11.48 -5.08 5.89
N SER A 83 -12.20 -4.26 6.66
CA SER A 83 -11.82 -3.90 8.05
C SER A 83 -11.87 -5.07 9.04
N GLN A 84 -12.46 -6.20 8.63
CA GLN A 84 -12.46 -7.45 9.37
C GLN A 84 -11.14 -8.23 9.25
N ASP A 85 -10.38 -7.98 8.17
CA ASP A 85 -9.09 -8.61 7.97
C ASP A 85 -8.05 -8.04 8.96
N PRO A 86 -7.33 -8.90 9.71
CA PRO A 86 -6.34 -8.44 10.68
C PRO A 86 -5.15 -7.71 10.05
N HIS A 87 -4.89 -7.91 8.76
CA HIS A 87 -3.79 -7.32 8.00
C HIS A 87 -4.19 -6.05 7.24
N VAL A 88 -5.41 -5.55 7.42
CA VAL A 88 -5.86 -4.27 6.83
C VAL A 88 -6.16 -3.28 7.95
N VAL A 89 -5.70 -2.02 7.78
CA VAL A 89 -6.01 -0.96 8.75
C VAL A 89 -7.52 -0.78 8.87
N ARG A 90 -8.04 -0.97 10.07
CA ARG A 90 -9.47 -0.95 10.37
C ARG A 90 -10.03 0.46 10.30
N LEU A 91 -11.03 0.64 9.44
CA LEU A 91 -11.96 1.78 9.51
C LEU A 91 -12.92 1.56 10.69
N LEU A 92 -12.79 2.39 11.72
CA LEU A 92 -13.59 2.33 12.94
C LEU A 92 -14.93 3.03 12.78
N ASP A 93 -14.90 4.22 12.18
CA ASP A 93 -16.09 5.06 12.06
C ASP A 93 -15.97 6.07 10.91
N LEU A 94 -17.10 6.68 10.55
CA LEU A 94 -17.21 7.75 9.58
C LEU A 94 -17.94 8.92 10.24
N LYS A 95 -17.31 10.09 10.30
CA LYS A 95 -17.90 11.29 10.90
C LYS A 95 -17.98 12.43 9.91
N GLN A 96 -19.04 13.21 10.04
CA GLN A 96 -19.19 14.46 9.31
C GLN A 96 -18.77 15.62 10.21
N GLY A 97 -18.27 16.68 9.59
CA GLY A 97 -18.00 17.96 10.24
C GLY A 97 -18.11 19.10 9.24
N GLN A 98 -17.83 20.31 9.70
CA GLN A 98 -17.78 21.49 8.84
C GLN A 98 -16.40 22.15 8.92
N ASN A 99 -15.97 22.79 7.83
CA ASN A 99 -14.76 23.60 7.81
C ASN A 99 -15.05 25.01 8.35
N LYS A 100 -14.05 25.89 8.37
CA LYS A 100 -14.21 27.28 8.82
C LYS A 100 -15.14 28.10 7.91
N GLU A 101 -15.34 27.66 6.68
CA GLU A 101 -16.18 28.28 5.65
C GLU A 101 -17.60 27.65 5.62
N GLY A 102 -17.92 26.74 6.55
CA GLY A 102 -19.21 26.05 6.62
C GLY A 102 -19.35 24.82 5.71
N GLN A 103 -18.34 24.51 4.90
CA GLN A 103 -18.36 23.39 3.96
C GLN A 103 -18.29 22.04 4.68
N THR A 104 -19.09 21.08 4.22
CA THR A 104 -19.12 19.71 4.77
C THR A 104 -17.80 18.99 4.53
N ILE A 105 -17.28 18.36 5.57
CA ILE A 105 -16.06 17.53 5.54
C ILE A 105 -16.41 16.13 6.01
N LEU A 106 -15.84 15.13 5.35
CA LEU A 106 -15.85 13.76 5.81
C LEU A 106 -14.55 13.41 6.54
N TYR A 107 -14.69 12.83 7.73
CA TYR A 107 -13.60 12.28 8.52
C TYR A 107 -13.73 10.76 8.54
N LEU A 108 -12.72 10.08 8.01
CA LEU A 108 -12.58 8.64 8.17
C LEU A 108 -11.75 8.40 9.44
N VAL A 109 -12.32 7.65 10.38
CA VAL A 109 -11.70 7.33 11.67
C VAL A 109 -11.10 5.93 11.58
N PHE A 110 -9.78 5.85 11.57
CA PHE A 110 -9.05 4.58 11.52
C PHE A 110 -8.44 4.24 12.87
N GLU A 111 -8.13 2.96 13.08
CA GLU A 111 -7.17 2.61 14.13
C GLU A 111 -5.84 3.34 13.91
N TYR A 112 -5.20 3.74 15.00
CA TYR A 112 -3.90 4.40 14.93
C TYR A 112 -2.79 3.36 14.90
N MET A 113 -1.84 3.55 13.99
CA MET A 113 -0.60 2.79 13.89
C MET A 113 0.55 3.74 14.22
N ASP A 114 1.45 3.34 15.11
CA ASP A 114 2.49 4.22 15.67
C ASP A 114 3.58 4.57 14.64
N THR A 115 3.84 3.67 13.70
CA THR A 115 4.90 3.83 12.69
C THR A 115 4.53 3.25 11.32
N ASP A 116 5.31 3.62 10.32
CA ASP A 116 5.23 3.13 8.94
C ASP A 116 6.50 2.33 8.59
N LEU A 117 6.39 1.44 7.60
CA LEU A 117 7.49 0.55 7.22
C LEU A 117 8.75 1.32 6.77
N LYS A 118 8.59 2.51 6.17
CA LYS A 118 9.71 3.32 5.70
C LYS A 118 10.50 3.92 6.86
N LYS A 119 9.81 4.47 7.87
CA LYS A 119 10.44 4.93 9.11
C LYS A 119 11.13 3.79 9.83
N PHE A 120 10.50 2.61 9.86
CA PHE A 120 11.08 1.42 10.46
C PHE A 120 12.38 0.99 9.77
N ILE A 121 12.37 0.81 8.44
CA ILE A 121 13.58 0.41 7.67
C ILE A 121 14.73 1.38 7.89
N ARG A 122 14.43 2.69 7.96
CA ARG A 122 15.43 3.72 8.28
C ARG A 122 15.98 3.58 9.70
N GLY A 123 15.14 3.28 10.68
CA GLY A 123 15.54 3.02 12.07
C GLY A 123 16.44 1.78 12.19
N HIS A 124 16.04 0.67 11.56
CA HIS A 124 16.86 -0.55 11.49
C HIS A 124 18.24 -0.27 10.86
N ARG A 125 18.29 0.50 9.76
CA ARG A 125 19.54 0.86 9.09
C ARG A 125 20.48 1.70 9.98
N GLN A 126 19.94 2.55 10.85
CA GLN A 126 20.72 3.45 11.69
C GLN A 126 21.13 2.83 13.03
N ASN A 127 20.23 2.03 13.63
CA ASN A 127 20.34 1.60 15.03
C ASN A 127 20.30 0.08 15.22
N HIS A 128 20.19 -0.72 14.13
CA HIS A 128 19.95 -2.17 14.19
C HIS A 128 18.72 -2.55 15.05
N GLU A 129 17.74 -1.64 15.12
CA GLU A 129 16.46 -1.90 15.77
C GLU A 129 15.79 -3.11 15.12
N LYS A 130 15.63 -4.20 15.88
CA LYS A 130 14.97 -5.43 15.39
C LYS A 130 13.55 -5.12 14.98
N ILE A 131 13.08 -5.74 13.87
CA ILE A 131 11.65 -5.73 13.50
C ILE A 131 10.91 -6.40 14.63
N PRO A 132 10.12 -5.66 15.41
CA PRO A 132 9.39 -6.30 16.48
C PRO A 132 8.23 -7.10 15.86
N ALA A 133 7.87 -8.23 16.46
CA ALA A 133 6.93 -9.22 15.91
C ALA A 133 5.46 -8.75 15.93
N HIS A 134 5.21 -7.55 15.42
CA HIS A 134 3.90 -6.90 15.42
C HIS A 134 3.21 -7.08 14.08
N THR A 135 1.89 -7.12 14.10
CA THR A 135 1.07 -7.19 12.88
C THR A 135 1.38 -6.00 11.97
N VAL A 136 1.92 -6.31 10.79
CA VAL A 136 2.02 -5.37 9.67
C VAL A 136 0.63 -5.26 9.03
N LYS A 137 0.14 -4.04 8.82
CA LYS A 137 -1.15 -3.80 8.17
C LYS A 137 -1.02 -2.97 6.90
N ILE A 138 -1.78 -3.34 5.88
CA ILE A 138 -1.96 -2.58 4.65
C ILE A 138 -2.81 -1.35 4.97
N ALA A 139 -2.28 -0.17 4.63
CA ALA A 139 -2.93 1.10 4.83
C ALA A 139 -3.13 1.85 3.50
N ASP A 140 -3.95 2.90 3.57
CA ASP A 140 -4.22 3.83 2.49
C ASP A 140 -4.80 3.18 1.22
N LEU A 141 -5.89 2.44 1.40
CA LEU A 141 -6.71 1.91 0.31
C LEU A 141 -7.48 3.00 -0.46
N GLY A 142 -7.14 4.29 -0.29
CA GLY A 142 -7.80 5.40 -0.98
C GLY A 142 -7.53 5.46 -2.49
N LEU A 143 -6.57 4.66 -2.95
CA LEU A 143 -6.34 4.35 -4.35
C LEU A 143 -6.84 2.97 -4.76
N SER A 144 -7.26 2.14 -3.80
CA SER A 144 -7.76 0.80 -4.07
C SER A 144 -9.09 0.89 -4.78
N ARG A 145 -9.19 0.21 -5.92
CA ARG A 145 -10.39 0.15 -6.73
C ARG A 145 -10.95 -1.26 -6.64
N ALA A 146 -12.24 -1.38 -6.33
CA ALA A 146 -12.94 -2.65 -6.52
C ALA A 146 -12.74 -3.10 -7.96
N PHE A 147 -12.35 -4.36 -8.17
CA PHE A 147 -12.39 -4.99 -9.48
C PHE A 147 -13.84 -4.95 -9.98
N THR A 148 -14.15 -4.04 -10.92
CA THR A 148 -15.41 -4.06 -11.65
C THR A 148 -15.15 -4.69 -13.01
N VAL A 149 -15.94 -5.70 -13.38
CA VAL A 149 -15.99 -6.19 -14.76
C VAL A 149 -17.01 -5.29 -15.50
N PRO A 150 -16.64 -4.60 -16.60
CA PRO A 150 -15.34 -4.58 -17.28
C PRO A 150 -14.30 -3.60 -16.70
N LEU A 151 -13.03 -3.94 -16.86
CA LEU A 151 -11.87 -3.13 -16.43
C LEU A 151 -11.90 -1.74 -17.12
N LYS A 152 -11.94 -0.66 -16.34
CA LYS A 152 -11.89 0.72 -16.86
C LYS A 152 -10.43 1.23 -16.93
N LYS A 153 -10.15 2.11 -17.90
CA LYS A 153 -8.85 2.82 -18.04
C LYS A 153 -8.46 3.53 -16.73
N TYR A 154 -7.19 3.42 -16.35
CA TYR A 154 -6.64 3.99 -15.11
C TYR A 154 -5.82 5.28 -15.37
N THR A 155 -5.72 6.15 -14.37
CA THR A 155 -5.00 7.44 -14.43
C THR A 155 -3.54 7.29 -13.99
N HIS A 156 -2.60 7.93 -14.71
CA HIS A 156 -1.14 7.76 -14.57
C HIS A 156 -0.48 8.39 -13.32
N GLU A 157 -1.23 9.10 -12.47
CA GLU A 157 -0.67 9.76 -11.29
C GLU A 157 -0.76 8.88 -10.03
N ILE A 158 0.24 8.00 -9.82
CA ILE A 158 0.41 7.23 -8.57
C ILE A 158 1.75 7.60 -7.91
N LEU A 159 1.71 7.92 -6.61
CA LEU A 159 2.86 8.20 -5.73
C LEU A 159 3.91 7.07 -5.69
N THR A 160 5.14 7.45 -5.31
CA THR A 160 6.42 6.69 -5.23
C THR A 160 6.64 5.66 -6.33
N LEU A 161 7.40 6.09 -7.33
CA LEU A 161 7.78 5.34 -8.54
C LEU A 161 8.50 4.00 -8.28
N TRP A 162 9.21 3.89 -7.15
CA TRP A 162 10.17 2.81 -6.88
C TRP A 162 9.58 1.39 -6.84
N TYR A 163 8.27 1.30 -6.58
CA TYR A 163 7.55 0.02 -6.47
C TYR A 163 6.66 -0.26 -7.70
N ARG A 164 6.69 0.61 -8.71
CA ARG A 164 5.77 0.51 -9.84
C ARG A 164 6.19 -0.60 -10.80
N ALA A 165 5.23 -1.45 -11.18
CA ALA A 165 5.44 -2.55 -12.10
C ALA A 165 5.77 -2.08 -13.53
N PRO A 166 6.57 -2.84 -14.29
CA PRO A 166 7.04 -2.44 -15.62
C PRO A 166 5.89 -2.28 -16.62
N GLU A 167 4.81 -3.07 -16.53
CA GLU A 167 3.65 -2.92 -17.40
C GLU A 167 2.94 -1.57 -17.21
N VAL A 168 2.91 -1.04 -15.99
CA VAL A 168 2.31 0.27 -15.72
C VAL A 168 3.22 1.38 -16.25
N LEU A 169 4.54 1.26 -16.05
CA LEU A 169 5.53 2.20 -16.57
C LEU A 169 5.54 2.25 -18.11
N LEU A 170 5.37 1.09 -18.76
CA LEU A 170 5.31 0.96 -20.21
C LEU A 170 3.92 1.32 -20.79
N GLY A 171 2.99 1.80 -19.96
CA GLY A 171 1.72 2.35 -20.41
C GLY A 171 0.63 1.32 -20.70
N ALA A 172 0.74 0.08 -20.19
CA ALA A 172 -0.34 -0.88 -20.29
C ALA A 172 -1.62 -0.31 -19.66
N THR A 173 -2.72 -0.37 -20.40
CA THR A 173 -4.02 0.16 -19.95
C THR A 173 -4.87 -0.87 -19.22
N HIS A 174 -4.49 -2.14 -19.32
CA HIS A 174 -5.16 -3.26 -18.69
C HIS A 174 -4.16 -3.98 -17.79
N TYR A 175 -4.30 -3.76 -16.49
CA TYR A 175 -3.49 -4.41 -15.46
C TYR A 175 -4.38 -4.79 -14.28
N SER A 176 -3.88 -5.68 -13.43
CA SER A 176 -4.65 -6.31 -12.35
C SER A 176 -3.70 -6.65 -11.18
N THR A 177 -4.06 -7.63 -10.36
CA THR A 177 -3.31 -8.10 -9.18
C THR A 177 -1.80 -8.34 -9.36
N PRO A 178 -1.24 -8.68 -10.54
CA PRO A 178 0.22 -8.81 -10.67
C PRO A 178 1.00 -7.55 -10.33
N VAL A 179 0.45 -6.34 -10.52
CA VAL A 179 1.16 -5.08 -10.20
C VAL A 179 1.43 -4.95 -8.70
N ASP A 180 0.54 -5.50 -7.87
CA ASP A 180 0.70 -5.53 -6.42
C ASP A 180 1.80 -6.51 -6.05
N MET A 181 1.86 -7.67 -6.70
CA MET A 181 2.90 -8.67 -6.46
C MET A 181 4.31 -8.18 -6.82
N TRP A 182 4.43 -7.37 -7.87
CA TRP A 182 5.68 -6.68 -8.17
C TRP A 182 6.09 -5.72 -7.05
N SER A 183 5.13 -4.92 -6.57
CA SER A 183 5.36 -3.97 -5.48
C SER A 183 5.81 -4.69 -4.20
N VAL A 184 5.20 -5.84 -3.89
CA VAL A 184 5.59 -6.72 -2.78
C VAL A 184 7.02 -7.24 -2.96
N GLY A 185 7.40 -7.67 -4.17
CA GLY A 185 8.78 -8.08 -4.46
C GLY A 185 9.81 -6.97 -4.22
N CYS A 186 9.52 -5.75 -4.68
CA CYS A 186 10.39 -4.60 -4.41
C CYS A 186 10.52 -4.29 -2.90
N ILE A 187 9.41 -4.35 -2.16
CA ILE A 187 9.39 -4.13 -0.70
C ILE A 187 10.14 -5.25 0.02
N PHE A 188 9.98 -6.51 -0.41
CA PHE A 188 10.67 -7.66 0.15
C PHE A 188 12.19 -7.50 0.03
N ALA A 189 12.67 -7.14 -1.16
CA ALA A 189 14.09 -6.82 -1.36
C ALA A 189 14.57 -5.63 -0.50
N GLU A 190 13.75 -4.58 -0.37
CA GLU A 190 14.08 -3.41 0.45
C GLU A 190 14.12 -3.72 1.95
N LEU A 191 13.27 -4.64 2.43
CA LEU A 191 13.30 -5.09 3.83
C LEU A 191 14.61 -5.80 4.19
N ILE A 192 15.17 -6.55 3.25
CA ILE A 192 16.43 -7.28 3.44
C ILE A 192 17.62 -6.33 3.31
N THR A 193 17.64 -5.51 2.27
CA THR A 193 18.79 -4.66 1.92
C THR A 193 18.79 -3.30 2.62
N THR A 194 17.67 -2.89 3.21
CA THR A 194 17.39 -1.54 3.75
C THR A 194 17.52 -0.40 2.73
N THR A 195 17.53 -0.75 1.45
CA THR A 195 17.65 0.17 0.32
C THR A 195 16.63 -0.19 -0.75
N ALA A 196 15.98 0.80 -1.35
CA ALA A 196 15.02 0.55 -2.42
C ALA A 196 15.71 -0.18 -3.59
N LEU A 197 15.08 -1.25 -4.07
CA LEU A 197 15.63 -2.09 -5.14
C LEU A 197 15.78 -1.32 -6.47
N PHE A 198 14.81 -0.46 -6.77
CA PHE A 198 14.78 0.35 -7.99
C PHE A 198 14.48 1.83 -7.65
N PRO A 199 15.50 2.62 -7.28
CA PRO A 199 15.29 4.01 -6.84
C PRO A 199 15.29 5.00 -8.01
N GLY A 200 14.31 4.90 -8.92
CA GLY A 200 14.18 5.85 -10.05
C GLY A 200 13.60 7.22 -9.66
N ASP A 201 14.09 8.28 -10.29
CA ASP A 201 13.61 9.68 -10.18
C ASP A 201 12.58 10.07 -11.28
N SER A 202 12.47 9.25 -12.33
CA SER A 202 11.63 9.43 -13.50
C SER A 202 11.23 8.06 -14.06
N GLU A 203 10.10 7.96 -14.77
CA GLU A 203 9.60 6.67 -15.27
C GLU A 203 10.64 5.95 -16.16
N VAL A 204 11.38 6.73 -16.95
CA VAL A 204 12.49 6.22 -17.75
C VAL A 204 13.61 5.70 -16.85
N GLN A 205 14.09 6.47 -15.86
CA GLN A 205 15.16 6.01 -14.96
C GLN A 205 14.73 4.77 -14.16
N GLN A 206 13.46 4.69 -13.76
CA GLN A 206 12.90 3.51 -13.11
C GLN A 206 13.00 2.26 -14.01
N LEU A 207 12.59 2.37 -15.28
CA LEU A 207 12.73 1.28 -16.25
C LEU A 207 14.20 0.91 -16.47
N LEU A 208 15.11 1.88 -16.56
CA LEU A 208 16.55 1.62 -16.71
C LEU A 208 17.12 0.86 -15.51
N HIS A 209 16.70 1.19 -14.27
CA HIS A 209 17.11 0.44 -13.08
C HIS A 209 16.59 -1.01 -13.11
N ILE A 210 15.33 -1.20 -13.52
CA ILE A 210 14.73 -2.53 -13.66
C ILE A 210 15.50 -3.35 -14.70
N PHE A 211 15.70 -2.80 -15.90
CA PHE A 211 16.33 -3.50 -17.01
C PHE A 211 17.80 -3.80 -16.76
N LYS A 212 18.52 -2.90 -16.09
CA LYS A 212 19.92 -3.13 -15.70
C LYS A 212 20.07 -4.32 -14.75
N LEU A 213 19.10 -4.55 -13.87
CA LEU A 213 19.13 -5.67 -12.92
C LEU A 213 18.58 -6.96 -13.55
N LEU A 214 17.36 -6.91 -14.08
CA LEU A 214 16.61 -8.09 -14.53
C LEU A 214 16.84 -8.42 -16.01
N GLY A 215 17.72 -7.68 -16.70
CA GLY A 215 17.90 -7.75 -18.15
C GLY A 215 16.82 -6.99 -18.89
N THR A 216 17.11 -6.52 -20.11
CA THR A 216 16.12 -5.83 -20.95
C THR A 216 15.11 -6.86 -21.48
N PRO A 217 13.79 -6.68 -21.27
CA PRO A 217 12.81 -7.66 -21.74
C PRO A 217 12.74 -7.69 -23.26
N ASN A 218 12.44 -8.86 -23.80
CA ASN A 218 12.28 -9.11 -25.23
C ASN A 218 11.06 -10.01 -25.47
N GLU A 219 10.78 -10.35 -26.72
CA GLU A 219 9.61 -11.17 -27.09
C GLU A 219 9.65 -12.61 -26.52
N ASP A 220 10.82 -13.13 -26.14
CA ASP A 220 10.93 -14.46 -25.51
C ASP A 220 10.53 -14.42 -24.03
N VAL A 221 11.00 -13.39 -23.31
CA VAL A 221 10.75 -13.22 -21.86
C VAL A 221 9.35 -12.65 -21.61
N TRP A 222 8.92 -11.71 -22.45
CA TRP A 222 7.63 -11.04 -22.36
C TRP A 222 7.05 -10.80 -23.77
N PRO A 223 6.29 -11.78 -24.29
CA PRO A 223 5.65 -11.65 -25.60
C PRO A 223 4.76 -10.41 -25.68
N GLY A 224 4.98 -9.58 -26.69
CA GLY A 224 4.25 -8.34 -26.95
C GLY A 224 4.78 -7.10 -26.21
N VAL A 225 5.88 -7.19 -25.46
CA VAL A 225 6.46 -6.03 -24.74
C VAL A 225 6.78 -4.87 -25.68
N GLY A 226 7.24 -5.16 -26.90
CA GLY A 226 7.56 -4.13 -27.90
C GLY A 226 6.34 -3.37 -28.44
N LYS A 227 5.12 -3.81 -28.12
CA LYS A 227 3.86 -3.20 -28.57
C LYS A 227 3.23 -2.30 -27.51
N LEU A 228 3.86 -2.19 -26.33
CA LEU A 228 3.32 -1.36 -25.25
C LEU A 228 3.45 0.13 -25.59
N PRO A 229 2.50 0.98 -25.17
CA PRO A 229 2.42 2.38 -25.63
C PRO A 229 3.68 3.21 -25.39
N ASN A 230 4.37 2.97 -24.28
CA ASN A 230 5.58 3.71 -23.91
C ASN A 230 6.85 2.86 -24.11
N TRP A 231 6.80 1.86 -24.99
CA TRP A 231 8.00 1.12 -25.37
C TRP A 231 8.89 1.97 -26.28
N HIS A 232 10.19 1.96 -25.99
CA HIS A 232 11.23 2.64 -26.75
C HIS A 232 12.42 1.70 -26.96
N GLU A 233 13.39 2.11 -27.77
CA GLU A 233 14.67 1.43 -27.81
C GLU A 233 15.44 1.70 -26.52
N TYR A 234 15.63 0.64 -25.72
CA TYR A 234 16.41 0.68 -24.50
C TYR A 234 17.78 0.02 -24.71
N PRO A 235 18.80 0.39 -23.92
CA PRO A 235 20.05 -0.38 -23.90
C PRO A 235 19.77 -1.85 -23.55
N GLN A 236 20.56 -2.75 -24.12
CA GLN A 236 20.36 -4.19 -23.97
C GLN A 236 21.25 -4.70 -22.82
N TRP A 237 20.63 -5.10 -21.72
CA TRP A 237 21.29 -5.70 -20.56
C TRP A 237 20.96 -7.18 -20.44
N ASN A 238 21.96 -7.95 -19.98
CA ASN A 238 21.76 -9.33 -19.58
C ASN A 238 21.21 -9.41 -18.16
N VAL A 239 20.50 -10.50 -17.86
CA VAL A 239 19.97 -10.78 -16.52
C VAL A 239 21.14 -10.88 -15.52
N SER A 240 21.07 -10.10 -14.45
CA SER A 240 21.97 -10.25 -13.30
C SER A 240 21.36 -11.21 -12.29
N LYS A 241 22.20 -11.95 -11.56
CA LYS A 241 21.71 -12.86 -10.52
C LYS A 241 21.25 -12.07 -9.30
N LEU A 242 19.98 -12.19 -8.91
CA LEU A 242 19.46 -11.52 -7.70
C LEU A 242 20.24 -11.93 -6.45
N SER A 243 20.75 -13.16 -6.40
CA SER A 243 21.60 -13.65 -5.32
C SER A 243 22.89 -12.84 -5.12
N SER A 244 23.41 -12.18 -6.18
CA SER A 244 24.57 -11.29 -6.05
C SER A 244 24.23 -9.90 -5.51
N VAL A 245 22.97 -9.48 -5.68
CA VAL A 245 22.47 -8.19 -5.19
C VAL A 245 21.98 -8.29 -3.75
N ILE A 246 21.43 -9.44 -3.39
CA ILE A 246 20.88 -9.72 -2.06
C ILE A 246 21.55 -10.99 -1.50
N PRO A 247 22.85 -10.95 -1.18
CA PRO A 247 23.61 -12.14 -0.77
C PRO A 247 23.19 -12.71 0.60
N SER A 248 22.43 -11.94 1.39
CA SER A 248 21.91 -12.37 2.69
C SER A 248 20.60 -13.15 2.60
N LEU A 249 19.97 -13.22 1.42
CA LEU A 249 18.74 -13.98 1.22
C LEU A 249 19.09 -15.41 0.81
N ASP A 250 18.42 -16.38 1.43
CA ASP A 250 18.61 -17.80 1.12
C ASP A 250 18.05 -18.17 -0.26
N ALA A 251 18.26 -19.43 -0.67
CA ALA A 251 17.86 -19.91 -1.98
C ALA A 251 16.34 -19.84 -2.20
N ASP A 252 15.54 -20.20 -1.19
CA ASP A 252 14.08 -20.17 -1.28
C ASP A 252 13.54 -18.72 -1.35
N GLY A 253 14.18 -17.80 -0.64
CA GLY A 253 13.85 -16.37 -0.68
C GLY A 253 14.21 -15.73 -2.01
N ILE A 254 15.37 -16.07 -2.59
CA ILE A 254 15.76 -15.62 -3.93
C ILE A 254 14.77 -16.15 -4.97
N ASP A 255 14.43 -17.43 -4.89
CA ASP A 255 13.47 -18.07 -5.80
C ASP A 255 12.07 -17.44 -5.69
N LEU A 256 11.60 -17.14 -4.47
CA LEU A 256 10.34 -16.40 -4.26
C LEU A 256 10.40 -15.00 -4.89
N LEU A 257 11.50 -14.27 -4.67
CA LEU A 257 11.67 -12.92 -5.20
C LEU A 257 11.71 -12.90 -6.73
N GLU A 258 12.41 -13.86 -7.35
CA GLU A 258 12.44 -14.03 -8.82
C GLU A 258 11.04 -14.30 -9.38
N LYS A 259 10.21 -15.07 -8.66
CA LYS A 259 8.81 -15.31 -9.03
C LYS A 259 7.92 -14.07 -8.86
N MET A 260 8.20 -13.21 -7.89
CA MET A 260 7.50 -11.92 -7.70
C MET A 260 7.88 -10.86 -8.74
N LEU A 261 9.11 -10.90 -9.26
CA LEU A 261 9.67 -9.91 -10.20
C LEU A 261 9.67 -10.38 -11.66
N GLN A 262 8.81 -11.33 -12.02
CA GLN A 262 8.62 -11.71 -13.43
C GLN A 262 8.07 -10.54 -14.25
N TYR A 263 8.66 -10.30 -15.43
CA TYR A 263 8.20 -9.27 -16.37
C TYR A 263 6.78 -9.52 -16.84
N GLU A 264 6.52 -10.70 -17.41
CA GLU A 264 5.22 -11.05 -17.94
C GLU A 264 4.20 -11.19 -16.79
N PRO A 265 3.15 -10.34 -16.74
CA PRO A 265 2.22 -10.33 -15.60
C PRO A 265 1.51 -11.68 -15.36
N ALA A 266 1.30 -12.47 -16.41
CA ALA A 266 0.66 -13.78 -16.34
C ALA A 266 1.55 -14.87 -15.70
N LYS A 267 2.87 -14.70 -15.76
CA LYS A 267 3.86 -15.62 -15.15
C LYS A 267 4.23 -15.23 -13.72
N ARG A 268 3.93 -13.99 -13.32
CA ARG A 268 4.20 -13.48 -11.96
C ARG A 268 3.38 -14.25 -10.93
N ILE A 269 4.03 -14.67 -9.84
CA ILE A 269 3.36 -15.46 -8.79
C ILE A 269 2.21 -14.68 -8.16
N SER A 270 1.09 -15.36 -7.91
CA SER A 270 -0.04 -14.75 -7.19
C SER A 270 0.20 -14.76 -5.69
N ALA A 271 -0.43 -13.83 -4.96
CA ALA A 271 -0.34 -13.79 -3.49
C ALA A 271 -0.68 -15.15 -2.84
N LYS A 272 -1.73 -15.82 -3.33
CA LYS A 272 -2.12 -17.16 -2.85
C LYS A 272 -0.99 -18.18 -3.01
N LYS A 273 -0.38 -18.26 -4.19
CA LYS A 273 0.74 -19.19 -4.45
C LYS A 273 2.00 -18.80 -3.67
N ALA A 274 2.23 -17.51 -3.46
CA ALA A 274 3.36 -17.04 -2.67
C ALA A 274 3.27 -17.48 -1.21
N MET A 275 2.08 -17.49 -0.61
CA MET A 275 1.85 -17.99 0.76
C MET A 275 2.10 -19.50 0.92
N GLU A 276 2.09 -20.24 -0.19
CA GLU A 276 2.37 -21.68 -0.26
C GLU A 276 3.85 -21.96 -0.60
N HIS A 277 4.70 -20.93 -0.71
CA HIS A 277 6.11 -21.09 -1.08
C HIS A 277 6.95 -21.68 0.05
N PRO A 278 7.96 -22.53 -0.24
CA PRO A 278 8.86 -23.11 0.76
C PRO A 278 9.55 -22.10 1.69
N TYR A 279 9.77 -20.88 1.19
CA TYR A 279 10.31 -19.76 1.97
C TYR A 279 9.49 -19.42 3.23
N PHE A 280 8.22 -19.84 3.30
CA PHE A 280 7.34 -19.63 4.46
C PHE A 280 7.02 -20.91 5.22
N ASP A 281 7.75 -22.01 5.02
CA ASP A 281 7.47 -23.28 5.69
C ASP A 281 7.86 -23.30 7.18
N ASP A 282 8.80 -22.45 7.58
CA ASP A 282 9.22 -22.26 8.97
C ASP A 282 8.39 -21.22 9.73
N VAL A 283 7.46 -20.54 9.03
CA VAL A 283 6.55 -19.56 9.62
C VAL A 283 5.33 -20.25 10.20
N ASP A 284 4.96 -19.91 11.44
CA ASP A 284 3.72 -20.38 12.06
C ASP A 284 2.51 -19.74 11.38
N LYS A 285 1.92 -20.48 10.42
CA LYS A 285 0.75 -20.06 9.64
C LYS A 285 -0.52 -19.89 10.50
N ALA A 286 -0.55 -20.37 11.75
CA ALA A 286 -1.69 -20.17 12.65
C ALA A 286 -1.78 -18.73 13.21
N LEU A 287 -0.73 -17.93 13.04
CA LEU A 287 -0.68 -16.52 13.44
C LEU A 287 -1.26 -15.56 12.38
N TYR A 288 -1.76 -16.08 11.24
CA TYR A 288 -2.16 -15.31 10.06
C TYR A 288 -3.56 -15.67 9.55
#